data_AF-A0ABD3F2X7-F1
#
_entry.id   AF-A0ABD3F2X7-F1
#
_cell.length_a   1.000
_cell.length_b   1.000
_cell.length_c   1.000
_cell.angle_alpha   90.00
_cell.angle_beta   90.00
_cell.angle_gamma   90.00
#
_symmetry.space_group_name_H-M   'P 1'
#
loop_
_entity.id
_entity.type
_entity.pdbx_description
1 polymer ?
#
loop_
_entity_poly.entity_id
_entity_poly.type
_entity_poly.pdbx_seq_one_letter_code
_entity_poly.pdbx_strand_id
1 'polypeptide(L)'
;MVYANFQQQPDDFGKASFVALASLRAFPNQQYRKLMWALLHDILPWSDSCVGTIVRQSLYQVGALTDETNPEQLWKCDMHRTTEGLDTFWATLEGIAKKLEHTPRDFENVPLFSELAGFALQYSTHARAIVMTFSRMARRWAEDARSEYKEESDPKRIGQIRQKECVLYGFALLAHTLSPLDNEAAQDVCELLVLFRTAFLCSSINERCSDLMLRVESKIAEMISRQISDLVGYVKKDCDRVLTGLVRLVSATSPERLEWNQFREVSTTEGKFGSCFEAVDEVQNIHYSINLFTGTVLTDGYPPGGLPANIRNHERFVLLFGQSNFEVSSTDGMLRTERKFCDRFYDFALEEDELVVQKLTADSSGQITSTLQLCSVVWIKSLRDLFPVQLRKLYSHWFWVEKSCVLFRPKKAECREVLFNATIDDDNALQCYNVPFSDTKRPYEELLSSLGDYDRFVQKEEALARVFQILEKLRGASVSLPAEVS
;
A
#
# COMPACT_ATOMS: atom_id res chain seq x y z
N MET A 1 48.52 0.23 -19.50
CA MET A 1 48.15 -0.33 -18.18
C MET A 1 47.74 0.84 -17.31
N VAL A 2 46.44 1.06 -17.11
CA VAL A 2 45.96 2.05 -16.12
C VAL A 2 46.03 1.33 -14.78
N TYR A 3 46.99 1.70 -13.94
CA TYR A 3 47.11 1.14 -12.60
C TYR A 3 45.97 1.71 -11.74
N ALA A 4 45.06 0.85 -11.29
CA ALA A 4 44.12 1.23 -10.24
C ALA A 4 44.94 1.61 -9.00
N ASN A 5 44.74 2.81 -8.45
CA ASN A 5 45.43 3.21 -7.23
C ASN A 5 44.82 2.44 -6.05
N PHE A 6 45.42 1.31 -5.68
CA PHE A 6 44.93 0.45 -4.60
C PHE A 6 44.88 1.15 -3.22
N GLN A 7 45.54 2.30 -3.06
CA GLN A 7 45.40 3.12 -1.86
C GLN A 7 44.05 3.84 -1.76
N GLN A 8 43.29 3.91 -2.86
CA GLN A 8 41.95 4.51 -2.94
C GLN A 8 40.84 3.45 -3.05
N GLN A 9 41.17 2.18 -2.82
CA GLN A 9 40.19 1.10 -2.83
C GLN A 9 39.24 1.27 -1.63
N PRO A 10 37.91 1.39 -1.84
CA PRO A 10 36.95 1.40 -0.74
C PRO A 10 36.92 0.06 -0.01
N ASP A 11 36.66 0.07 1.28
CA ASP A 11 36.67 -1.14 2.13
C ASP A 11 35.67 -2.21 1.66
N ASP A 12 34.54 -1.79 1.08
CA ASP A 12 33.48 -2.68 0.58
C ASP A 12 33.79 -3.31 -0.80
N PHE A 13 34.94 -2.97 -1.40
CA PHE A 13 35.33 -3.52 -2.70
C PHE A 13 36.40 -4.60 -2.55
N GLY A 14 36.19 -5.74 -3.19
CA GLY A 14 37.25 -6.70 -3.46
C GLY A 14 38.29 -6.16 -4.45
N LYS A 15 39.53 -6.64 -4.38
CA LYS A 15 40.59 -6.21 -5.30
C LYS A 15 40.22 -6.40 -6.78
N ALA A 16 39.60 -7.53 -7.10
CA ALA A 16 39.15 -7.84 -8.46
C ALA A 16 38.03 -6.90 -8.94
N SER A 17 37.05 -6.59 -8.08
CA SER A 17 35.95 -5.68 -8.43
C SER A 17 36.44 -4.24 -8.59
N PHE A 18 37.37 -3.79 -7.76
CA PHE A 18 37.99 -2.47 -7.88
C PHE A 18 38.76 -2.30 -9.20
N VAL A 19 39.56 -3.31 -9.59
CA VAL A 19 40.27 -3.29 -10.88
C VAL A 19 39.28 -3.33 -12.05
N ALA A 20 38.25 -4.17 -11.97
CA ALA A 20 37.22 -4.25 -13.00
C ALA A 20 36.50 -2.91 -13.18
N LEU A 21 36.09 -2.26 -12.08
CA LEU A 21 35.43 -0.96 -12.08
C LEU A 21 36.32 0.12 -12.70
N ALA A 22 37.59 0.22 -12.28
CA ALA A 22 38.55 1.16 -12.85
C ALA A 22 38.79 0.92 -14.35
N SER A 23 38.69 -0.34 -14.80
CA SER A 23 38.88 -0.71 -16.20
C SER A 23 37.70 -0.37 -17.11
N LEU A 24 36.50 -0.11 -16.56
CA LEU A 24 35.32 0.24 -17.36
C LEU A 24 35.52 1.53 -18.17
N ARG A 25 36.45 2.40 -17.77
CA ARG A 25 36.81 3.64 -18.50
C ARG A 25 38.15 3.56 -19.23
N ALA A 26 38.73 2.36 -19.36
CA ALA A 26 40.03 2.18 -19.99
C ALA A 26 40.02 2.59 -21.48
N PHE A 27 40.88 3.54 -21.84
CA PHE A 27 41.07 4.01 -23.21
C PHE A 27 42.04 3.11 -24.01
N PRO A 28 41.89 2.99 -25.34
CA PRO A 28 40.74 3.38 -26.17
C PRO A 28 39.76 2.22 -26.43
N ASN A 29 38.47 2.53 -26.56
CA ASN A 29 37.41 1.69 -27.16
C ASN A 29 37.31 0.25 -26.61
N GLN A 30 37.55 0.03 -25.31
CA GLN A 30 37.37 -1.28 -24.66
C GLN A 30 36.19 -1.30 -23.69
N GLN A 31 35.52 -0.17 -23.48
CA GLN A 31 34.59 0.04 -22.37
C GLN A 31 33.40 -0.92 -22.44
N TYR A 32 32.83 -1.12 -23.62
CA TYR A 32 31.76 -2.08 -23.84
C TYR A 32 32.19 -3.52 -23.55
N ARG A 33 33.35 -3.97 -24.07
CA ARG A 33 33.89 -5.33 -23.78
C ARG A 33 34.14 -5.53 -22.29
N LYS A 34 34.65 -4.50 -21.60
CA LYS A 34 34.91 -4.56 -20.15
C LYS A 34 33.62 -4.62 -19.35
N LEU A 35 32.58 -3.89 -19.76
CA LEU A 35 31.25 -3.99 -19.17
C LEU A 35 30.64 -5.38 -19.37
N MET A 36 30.71 -5.91 -20.61
CA MET A 36 30.25 -7.26 -20.92
C MET A 36 30.96 -8.32 -20.08
N TRP A 37 32.28 -8.21 -19.94
CA TRP A 37 33.06 -9.12 -19.11
C TRP A 37 32.68 -9.02 -17.63
N ALA A 38 32.46 -7.81 -17.11
CA ALA A 38 32.00 -7.61 -15.75
C ALA A 38 30.63 -8.24 -15.51
N LEU A 39 29.69 -8.10 -16.46
CA LEU A 39 28.33 -8.68 -16.40
C LEU A 39 28.37 -10.21 -16.43
N LEU A 40 29.09 -10.81 -17.40
CA LEU A 40 29.16 -12.26 -17.57
C LEU A 40 29.75 -12.98 -16.35
N HIS A 41 30.70 -12.34 -15.66
CA HIS A 41 31.38 -12.92 -14.52
C HIS A 41 30.85 -12.44 -13.16
N ASP A 42 29.84 -11.57 -13.14
CA ASP A 42 29.21 -11.05 -11.91
C ASP A 42 30.24 -10.47 -10.91
N ILE A 43 31.18 -9.65 -11.42
CA ILE A 43 32.37 -9.22 -10.65
C ILE A 43 32.14 -7.94 -9.85
N LEU A 44 31.17 -7.11 -10.24
CA LEU A 44 30.93 -5.81 -9.63
C LEU A 44 29.82 -5.87 -8.58
N PRO A 45 29.89 -5.08 -7.49
CA PRO A 45 28.76 -4.90 -6.58
C PRO A 45 27.70 -4.02 -7.25
N TRP A 46 26.74 -4.62 -7.96
CA TRP A 46 25.81 -3.90 -8.83
C TRP A 46 24.84 -2.95 -8.10
N SER A 47 24.59 -3.17 -6.81
CA SER A 47 23.81 -2.29 -5.95
C SER A 47 24.57 -1.02 -5.52
N ASP A 48 25.89 -0.98 -5.70
CA ASP A 48 26.72 0.15 -5.30
C ASP A 48 26.52 1.37 -6.22
N SER A 49 26.37 2.54 -5.59
CA SER A 49 26.07 3.80 -6.30
C SER A 49 27.22 4.29 -7.20
N CYS A 50 28.48 4.02 -6.84
CA CYS A 50 29.65 4.33 -7.64
C CYS A 50 29.70 3.43 -8.88
N VAL A 51 29.44 2.13 -8.71
CA VAL A 51 29.31 1.18 -9.84
C VAL A 51 28.24 1.68 -10.82
N GLY A 52 27.04 1.98 -10.32
CA GLY A 52 25.97 2.49 -11.17
C GLY A 52 26.36 3.76 -11.93
N THR A 53 27.09 4.68 -11.29
CA THR A 53 27.56 5.91 -11.94
C THR A 53 28.57 5.63 -13.06
N ILE A 54 29.57 4.78 -12.81
CA ILE A 54 30.58 4.43 -13.82
C ILE A 54 29.99 3.62 -14.97
N VAL A 55 29.04 2.72 -14.69
CA VAL A 55 28.32 1.97 -15.73
C VAL A 55 27.49 2.91 -16.60
N ARG A 56 26.76 3.87 -16.02
CA ARG A 56 26.05 4.92 -16.78
C ARG A 56 26.99 5.73 -17.64
N GLN A 57 28.13 6.19 -17.09
CA GLN A 57 29.14 6.87 -17.89
C GLN A 57 29.61 5.99 -19.04
N SER A 58 29.85 4.70 -18.81
CA SER A 58 30.29 3.76 -19.85
C SER A 58 29.25 3.57 -20.96
N LEU A 59 27.95 3.59 -20.64
CA LEU A 59 26.86 3.41 -21.61
C LEU A 59 26.43 4.68 -22.33
N TYR A 60 26.39 5.82 -21.65
CA TYR A 60 25.81 7.06 -22.18
C TYR A 60 26.87 8.07 -22.66
N GLN A 61 28.14 7.88 -22.31
CA GLN A 61 29.21 8.72 -22.84
C GLN A 61 29.29 8.55 -24.37
N VAL A 62 29.24 9.68 -25.09
CA VAL A 62 29.36 9.73 -26.55
C VAL A 62 30.79 9.41 -26.99
N GLY A 63 31.79 9.93 -26.24
CA GLY A 63 33.21 9.70 -26.52
C GLY A 63 33.70 10.45 -27.77
N ALA A 64 34.80 9.98 -28.34
CA ALA A 64 35.30 10.47 -29.62
C ALA A 64 34.43 9.93 -30.77
N LEU A 65 34.22 10.75 -31.79
CA LEU A 65 33.52 10.38 -33.02
C LEU A 65 34.54 10.10 -34.13
N THR A 66 34.13 9.37 -35.17
CA THR A 66 34.93 9.27 -36.40
C THR A 66 34.93 10.61 -37.14
N ASP A 67 36.01 10.91 -37.86
CA ASP A 67 36.14 12.12 -38.70
C ASP A 67 35.44 11.96 -40.08
N GLU A 68 34.39 11.15 -40.14
CA GLU A 68 33.64 10.84 -41.36
C GLU A 68 32.46 11.79 -41.57
N THR A 69 31.92 11.86 -42.79
CA THR A 69 30.75 12.72 -43.12
C THR A 69 29.51 12.38 -42.30
N ASN A 70 29.37 11.12 -41.87
CA ASN A 70 28.40 10.67 -40.87
C ASN A 70 29.17 10.12 -39.66
N PRO A 71 29.43 10.93 -38.63
CA PRO A 71 30.28 10.54 -37.52
C PRO A 71 29.69 9.36 -36.73
N GLU A 72 30.49 8.30 -36.53
CA GLU A 72 30.15 7.12 -35.74
C GLU A 72 30.71 7.21 -34.32
N GLN A 73 30.03 6.59 -33.36
CA GLN A 73 30.48 6.52 -31.96
C GLN A 73 31.58 5.46 -31.79
N LEU A 74 32.83 5.91 -31.59
CA LEU A 74 33.96 5.00 -31.36
C LEU A 74 33.88 4.26 -30.01
N TRP A 75 33.28 4.91 -29.02
CA TRP A 75 33.14 4.38 -27.64
C TRP A 75 32.32 3.10 -27.55
N LYS A 76 31.37 2.91 -28.48
CA LYS A 76 30.44 1.76 -28.55
C LYS A 76 30.62 0.95 -29.83
N CYS A 77 31.79 1.08 -30.45
CA CYS A 77 32.15 0.44 -31.71
C CYS A 77 31.82 -1.08 -31.69
N ASP A 78 32.20 -1.79 -30.63
CA ASP A 78 31.97 -3.24 -30.50
C ASP A 78 30.50 -3.64 -30.29
N MET A 79 29.63 -2.69 -29.92
CA MET A 79 28.20 -2.93 -29.81
C MET A 79 27.50 -2.76 -31.16
N HIS A 80 27.96 -1.82 -31.98
CA HIS A 80 27.29 -1.45 -33.24
C HIS A 80 27.86 -2.11 -34.49
N ARG A 81 29.17 -2.42 -34.53
CA ARG A 81 29.81 -2.95 -35.74
C ARG A 81 29.52 -4.41 -36.02
N THR A 82 29.11 -5.17 -34.99
CA THR A 82 28.72 -6.57 -35.14
C THR A 82 27.35 -6.77 -34.52
N THR A 83 26.44 -7.43 -35.24
CA THR A 83 25.12 -7.81 -34.70
C THR A 83 25.27 -8.67 -33.44
N GLU A 84 26.35 -9.48 -33.40
CA GLU A 84 26.73 -10.32 -32.27
C GLU A 84 26.93 -9.56 -30.94
N GLY A 85 27.34 -8.28 -30.98
CA GLY A 85 27.58 -7.48 -29.79
C GLY A 85 26.30 -7.26 -28.99
N LEU A 86 25.29 -6.67 -29.64
CA LEU A 86 23.96 -6.45 -29.04
C LEU A 86 23.28 -7.76 -28.65
N ASP A 87 23.38 -8.80 -29.48
CA ASP A 87 22.80 -10.12 -29.18
C ASP A 87 23.42 -10.74 -27.92
N THR A 88 24.74 -10.63 -27.77
CA THR A 88 25.45 -11.12 -26.57
C THR A 88 25.05 -10.33 -25.32
N PHE A 89 24.91 -9.01 -25.42
CA PHE A 89 24.46 -8.17 -24.31
C PHE A 89 23.04 -8.51 -23.87
N TRP A 90 22.15 -8.70 -24.83
CA TRP A 90 20.79 -9.14 -24.57
C TRP A 90 20.75 -10.51 -23.88
N ALA A 91 21.42 -11.52 -24.42
CA ALA A 91 21.48 -12.86 -23.83
C ALA A 91 22.08 -12.85 -22.41
N THR A 92 23.07 -11.99 -22.17
CA THR A 92 23.68 -11.80 -20.85
C THR A 92 22.67 -11.22 -19.86
N LEU A 93 21.96 -10.16 -20.23
CA LEU A 93 20.94 -9.55 -19.38
C LEU A 93 19.77 -10.52 -19.12
N GLU A 94 19.39 -11.34 -20.10
CA GLU A 94 18.35 -12.35 -19.94
C GLU A 94 18.79 -13.41 -18.92
N GLY A 95 20.03 -13.88 -19.00
CA GLY A 95 20.62 -14.79 -18.02
C GLY A 95 20.66 -14.20 -16.61
N ILE A 96 21.02 -12.93 -16.49
CA ILE A 96 21.00 -12.19 -15.21
C ILE A 96 19.58 -12.10 -14.66
N ALA A 97 18.59 -11.72 -15.48
CA ALA A 97 17.20 -11.62 -15.06
C ALA A 97 16.67 -12.96 -14.54
N LYS A 98 16.94 -14.07 -15.24
CA LYS A 98 16.56 -15.43 -14.82
C LYS A 98 17.21 -15.84 -13.49
N LYS A 99 18.49 -15.53 -13.29
CA LYS A 99 19.20 -15.79 -12.01
C LYS A 99 18.60 -14.94 -10.88
N LEU A 100 18.37 -13.66 -11.15
CA LEU A 100 17.90 -12.70 -10.16
C LEU A 100 16.47 -13.02 -9.70
N GLU A 101 15.62 -13.50 -10.60
CA GLU A 101 14.25 -13.93 -10.30
C GLU A 101 14.18 -14.94 -9.14
N HIS A 102 15.18 -15.80 -9.01
CA HIS A 102 15.30 -16.82 -7.96
C HIS A 102 16.12 -16.38 -6.74
N THR A 103 16.58 -15.12 -6.69
CA THR A 103 17.43 -14.58 -5.62
C THR A 103 16.88 -13.26 -5.06
N PRO A 104 15.70 -13.25 -4.42
CA PRO A 104 15.05 -12.04 -3.91
C PRO A 104 15.86 -11.26 -2.85
N ARG A 105 16.87 -11.88 -2.25
CA ARG A 105 17.80 -11.21 -1.33
C ARG A 105 18.70 -10.18 -2.04
N ASP A 106 18.92 -10.34 -3.34
CA ASP A 106 19.80 -9.52 -4.17
C ASP A 106 19.00 -8.44 -4.94
N PHE A 107 17.81 -8.09 -4.44
CA PHE A 107 16.86 -7.16 -5.10
C PHE A 107 17.44 -5.76 -5.34
N GLU A 108 18.43 -5.34 -4.57
CA GLU A 108 19.12 -4.05 -4.73
C GLU A 108 19.87 -3.93 -6.07
N ASN A 109 20.12 -5.05 -6.76
CA ASN A 109 20.74 -5.05 -8.08
C ASN A 109 19.74 -4.73 -9.21
N VAL A 110 18.44 -4.90 -8.98
CA VAL A 110 17.38 -4.72 -9.99
C VAL A 110 17.47 -3.36 -10.70
N PRO A 111 17.60 -2.20 -10.00
CA PRO A 111 17.51 -0.90 -10.65
C PRO A 111 18.57 -0.67 -11.73
N LEU A 112 19.80 -1.11 -11.48
CA LEU A 112 20.88 -0.94 -12.45
C LEU A 112 20.66 -1.88 -13.64
N PHE A 113 20.35 -3.16 -13.40
CA PHE A 113 20.13 -4.12 -14.49
C PHE A 113 18.89 -3.79 -15.33
N SER A 114 17.81 -3.30 -14.73
CA SER A 114 16.64 -2.82 -15.47
C SER A 114 16.97 -1.59 -16.32
N GLU A 115 17.84 -0.71 -15.84
CA GLU A 115 18.35 0.42 -16.63
C GLU A 115 19.20 -0.05 -17.82
N LEU A 116 20.06 -1.08 -17.65
CA LEU A 116 20.80 -1.69 -18.76
C LEU A 116 19.87 -2.31 -19.80
N ALA A 117 18.81 -2.99 -19.36
CA ALA A 117 17.78 -3.55 -20.25
C ALA A 117 17.01 -2.44 -20.99
N GLY A 118 16.69 -1.34 -20.30
CA GLY A 118 16.08 -0.15 -20.89
C GLY A 118 16.99 0.55 -21.90
N PHE A 119 18.31 0.56 -21.66
CA PHE A 119 19.28 1.03 -22.63
C PHE A 119 19.31 0.13 -23.88
N ALA A 120 19.35 -1.19 -23.70
CA ALA A 120 19.29 -2.15 -24.81
C ALA A 120 18.01 -2.00 -25.66
N LEU A 121 16.89 -1.67 -25.01
CA LEU A 121 15.59 -1.45 -25.67
C LEU A 121 15.60 -0.30 -26.68
N GLN A 122 16.46 0.69 -26.50
CA GLN A 122 16.63 1.79 -27.48
C GLN A 122 17.18 1.30 -28.82
N TYR A 123 17.81 0.12 -28.84
CA TYR A 123 18.42 -0.48 -30.03
C TYR A 123 17.66 -1.70 -30.55
N SER A 124 16.95 -2.43 -29.69
CA SER A 124 16.17 -3.61 -30.07
C SER A 124 14.93 -3.82 -29.20
N THR A 125 13.79 -3.99 -29.84
CA THR A 125 12.50 -4.27 -29.16
C THR A 125 12.51 -5.60 -28.38
N HIS A 126 13.41 -6.53 -28.67
CA HIS A 126 13.56 -7.80 -27.96
C HIS A 126 13.95 -7.62 -26.49
N ALA A 127 14.65 -6.53 -26.14
CA ALA A 127 15.01 -6.22 -24.76
C ALA A 127 13.78 -5.86 -23.90
N ARG A 128 12.63 -5.57 -24.52
CA ARG A 128 11.39 -5.26 -23.80
C ARG A 128 10.97 -6.37 -22.86
N ALA A 129 11.09 -7.63 -23.29
CA ALA A 129 10.75 -8.78 -22.48
C ALA A 129 11.56 -8.80 -21.17
N ILE A 130 12.85 -8.45 -21.24
CA ILE A 130 13.73 -8.40 -20.06
C ILE A 130 13.32 -7.28 -19.10
N VAL A 131 13.00 -6.09 -19.62
CA VAL A 131 12.49 -4.97 -18.80
C VAL A 131 11.23 -5.40 -18.04
N MET A 132 10.30 -6.05 -18.73
CA MET A 132 9.07 -6.58 -18.10
C MET A 132 9.39 -7.65 -17.07
N THR A 133 10.39 -8.50 -17.28
CA THR A 133 10.83 -9.49 -16.28
C THR A 133 11.34 -8.82 -15.01
N PHE A 134 12.14 -7.75 -15.10
CA PHE A 134 12.59 -6.99 -13.92
C PHE A 134 11.44 -6.29 -13.20
N SER A 135 10.51 -5.67 -13.93
CA SER A 135 9.32 -5.05 -13.34
C SER A 135 8.46 -6.09 -12.59
N ARG A 136 8.11 -7.19 -13.27
CA ARG A 136 7.25 -8.26 -12.72
C ARG A 136 7.88 -8.98 -11.53
N MET A 137 9.20 -9.27 -11.56
CA MET A 137 9.85 -9.92 -10.42
C MET A 137 9.84 -9.01 -9.17
N ALA A 138 10.12 -7.71 -9.33
CA ALA A 138 10.13 -6.77 -8.22
C ALA A 138 8.72 -6.53 -7.67
N ARG A 139 7.71 -6.44 -8.54
CA ARG A 139 6.28 -6.39 -8.16
C ARG A 139 5.89 -7.63 -7.34
N ARG A 140 6.22 -8.83 -7.81
CA ARG A 140 5.94 -10.09 -7.10
C ARG A 140 6.60 -10.11 -5.72
N TRP A 141 7.86 -9.71 -5.60
CA TRP A 141 8.53 -9.64 -4.30
C TRP A 141 7.91 -8.60 -3.36
N ALA A 142 7.37 -7.51 -3.88
CA ALA A 142 6.63 -6.53 -3.08
C ALA A 142 5.30 -7.14 -2.55
N GLU A 143 4.59 -7.90 -3.39
CA GLU A 143 3.38 -8.63 -3.02
C GLU A 143 3.66 -9.75 -2.00
N ASP A 144 4.80 -10.43 -2.12
CA ASP A 144 5.28 -11.42 -1.14
C ASP A 144 5.58 -10.74 0.21
N ALA A 145 6.28 -9.60 0.20
CA ALA A 145 6.54 -8.79 1.40
C ALA A 145 5.22 -8.31 2.03
N ARG A 146 4.25 -7.90 1.21
CA ARG A 146 2.89 -7.55 1.65
C ARG A 146 2.18 -8.70 2.36
N SER A 147 2.43 -9.92 1.94
CA SER A 147 1.86 -11.12 2.55
C SER A 147 2.58 -11.48 3.85
N GLU A 148 3.90 -11.33 3.91
CA GLU A 148 4.73 -11.60 5.11
C GLU A 148 4.24 -10.80 6.32
N TYR A 149 4.04 -9.48 6.20
CA TYR A 149 3.63 -8.69 7.37
C TYR A 149 2.14 -8.78 7.71
N LYS A 150 1.32 -9.51 6.94
CA LYS A 150 -0.05 -9.84 7.36
C LYS A 150 -0.06 -10.85 8.52
N GLU A 151 0.94 -11.71 8.57
CA GLU A 151 1.09 -12.73 9.61
C GLU A 151 2.03 -12.29 10.73
N GLU A 152 2.73 -11.17 10.55
CA GLU A 152 3.63 -10.59 11.54
C GLU A 152 2.87 -9.81 12.63
N SER A 153 3.38 -9.87 13.85
CA SER A 153 2.82 -9.21 15.02
C SER A 153 3.72 -8.12 15.59
N ASP A 154 5.04 -8.16 15.35
CA ASP A 154 5.98 -7.14 15.82
C ASP A 154 5.88 -5.85 14.97
N PRO A 155 5.45 -4.71 15.56
CA PRO A 155 5.33 -3.44 14.83
C PRO A 155 6.62 -2.99 14.15
N LYS A 156 7.78 -3.25 14.77
CA LYS A 156 9.08 -2.88 14.22
C LYS A 156 9.39 -3.69 12.98
N ARG A 157 9.17 -5.01 13.04
CA ARG A 157 9.33 -5.92 11.90
C ARG A 157 8.35 -5.57 10.77
N ILE A 158 7.09 -5.28 11.09
CA ILE A 158 6.09 -4.79 10.11
C ILE A 158 6.61 -3.51 9.41
N GLY A 159 7.15 -2.55 10.18
CA GLY A 159 7.75 -1.34 9.63
C GLY A 159 8.87 -1.65 8.62
N GLN A 160 9.80 -2.53 8.97
CA GLN A 160 10.90 -2.94 8.07
C GLN A 160 10.41 -3.63 6.79
N ILE A 161 9.43 -4.54 6.91
CA ILE A 161 8.87 -5.23 5.73
C ILE A 161 8.13 -4.23 4.83
N ARG A 162 7.40 -3.26 5.39
CA ARG A 162 6.73 -2.20 4.60
C ARG A 162 7.72 -1.28 3.88
N GLN A 163 8.86 -0.96 4.50
CA GLN A 163 9.91 -0.21 3.81
C GLN A 163 10.45 -1.01 2.62
N LYS A 164 10.66 -2.33 2.78
CA LYS A 164 11.07 -3.22 1.69
C LYS A 164 10.02 -3.30 0.59
N GLU A 165 8.74 -3.46 0.93
CA GLU A 165 7.61 -3.42 -0.01
C GLU A 165 7.63 -2.14 -0.85
N CYS A 166 7.76 -0.98 -0.21
CA CYS A 166 7.83 0.31 -0.88
C CYS A 166 9.01 0.39 -1.87
N VAL A 167 10.21 0.00 -1.45
CA VAL A 167 11.40 0.01 -2.31
C VAL A 167 11.22 -0.93 -3.50
N LEU A 168 10.64 -2.11 -3.30
CA LEU A 168 10.42 -3.09 -4.37
C LEU A 168 9.40 -2.61 -5.41
N TYR A 169 8.28 -2.01 -4.99
CA TYR A 169 7.36 -1.36 -5.94
C TYR A 169 8.06 -0.23 -6.70
N GLY A 170 8.90 0.55 -6.02
CA GLY A 170 9.67 1.60 -6.67
C GLY A 170 10.69 1.06 -7.68
N PHE A 171 11.33 -0.08 -7.40
CA PHE A 171 12.23 -0.74 -8.36
C PHE A 171 11.48 -1.30 -9.57
N ALA A 172 10.30 -1.88 -9.35
CA ALA A 172 9.43 -2.32 -10.44
C ALA A 172 9.07 -1.14 -11.36
N LEU A 173 8.66 -0.01 -10.76
CA LEU A 173 8.32 1.21 -11.49
C LEU A 173 9.51 1.78 -12.28
N LEU A 174 10.68 1.86 -11.65
CA LEU A 174 11.90 2.37 -12.28
C LEU A 174 12.40 1.51 -13.45
N ALA A 175 11.99 0.24 -13.56
CA ALA A 175 12.27 -0.57 -14.74
C ALA A 175 11.69 0.04 -16.02
N HIS A 176 10.61 0.82 -15.93
CA HIS A 176 9.97 1.49 -17.06
C HIS A 176 10.61 2.84 -17.44
N THR A 177 11.71 3.24 -16.81
CA THR A 177 12.30 4.59 -17.00
C THR A 177 12.64 4.92 -18.45
N LEU A 178 13.16 3.96 -19.19
CA LEU A 178 13.60 4.12 -20.59
C LEU A 178 12.68 3.44 -21.60
N SER A 179 11.59 2.84 -21.13
CA SER A 179 10.68 2.07 -21.98
C SER A 179 9.65 2.99 -22.64
N PRO A 180 9.34 2.81 -23.93
CA PRO A 180 8.19 3.44 -24.54
C PRO A 180 6.91 3.05 -23.80
N LEU A 181 6.05 4.04 -23.53
CA LEU A 181 4.74 3.82 -22.90
C LEU A 181 3.69 3.48 -23.95
N ASP A 182 3.55 2.20 -24.24
CA ASP A 182 2.30 1.73 -24.86
C ASP A 182 1.21 1.51 -23.81
N ASN A 183 0.03 1.11 -24.25
CA ASN A 183 -1.13 0.97 -23.36
C ASN A 183 -0.92 -0.06 -22.23
N GLU A 184 -0.15 -1.13 -22.45
CA GLU A 184 0.14 -2.14 -21.41
C GLU A 184 1.13 -1.58 -20.39
N ALA A 185 2.23 -0.97 -20.86
CA ALA A 185 3.21 -0.35 -19.99
C ALA A 185 2.63 0.84 -19.19
N ALA A 186 1.76 1.64 -19.80
CA ALA A 186 1.09 2.76 -19.13
C ALA A 186 0.14 2.29 -18.02
N GLN A 187 -0.59 1.18 -18.23
CA GLN A 187 -1.39 0.57 -17.17
C GLN A 187 -0.50 0.13 -16.00
N ASP A 188 0.56 -0.63 -16.28
CA ASP A 188 1.45 -1.16 -15.25
C ASP A 188 2.13 -0.03 -14.46
N VAL A 189 2.57 1.03 -15.15
CA VAL A 189 3.14 2.23 -14.52
C VAL A 189 2.12 2.95 -13.62
N CYS A 190 0.87 3.11 -14.06
CA CYS A 190 -0.19 3.70 -13.23
C CYS A 190 -0.45 2.87 -11.97
N GLU A 191 -0.57 1.54 -12.10
CA GLU A 191 -0.79 0.64 -10.96
C GLU A 191 0.38 0.68 -9.98
N LEU A 192 1.61 0.54 -10.49
CA LEU A 192 2.84 0.56 -9.70
C LEU A 192 3.05 1.90 -9.00
N LEU A 193 2.67 3.02 -9.64
CA LEU A 193 2.78 4.35 -9.05
C LEU A 193 1.84 4.51 -7.84
N VAL A 194 0.61 4.04 -7.96
CA VAL A 194 -0.36 4.05 -6.84
C VAL A 194 0.08 3.12 -5.72
N LEU A 195 0.50 1.89 -6.06
CA LEU A 195 1.00 0.92 -5.08
C LEU A 195 2.25 1.42 -4.36
N PHE A 196 3.20 2.02 -5.09
CA PHE A 196 4.40 2.65 -4.52
C PHE A 196 4.01 3.77 -3.56
N ARG A 197 3.14 4.69 -3.96
CA ARG A 197 2.77 5.85 -3.14
C ARG A 197 2.07 5.41 -1.86
N THR A 198 1.14 4.47 -1.94
CA THR A 198 0.46 3.90 -0.76
C THR A 198 1.45 3.19 0.16
N ALA A 199 2.35 2.35 -0.39
CA ALA A 199 3.37 1.69 0.40
C ALA A 199 4.34 2.68 1.05
N PHE A 200 4.70 3.76 0.36
CA PHE A 200 5.55 4.83 0.88
C PHE A 200 4.91 5.52 2.09
N LEU A 201 3.65 5.94 1.97
CA LEU A 201 2.90 6.54 3.07
C LEU A 201 2.76 5.55 4.24
N CYS A 202 2.44 4.30 3.95
CA CYS A 202 2.18 3.28 4.99
C CYS A 202 3.45 2.75 5.68
N SER A 203 4.60 2.83 5.03
CA SER A 203 5.89 2.47 5.64
C SER A 203 6.29 3.43 6.76
N SER A 204 5.83 4.68 6.67
CA SER A 204 6.09 5.72 7.69
C SER A 204 5.25 5.58 8.97
N ILE A 205 4.31 4.63 9.00
CA ILE A 205 3.38 4.39 10.10
C ILE A 205 4.09 3.93 11.38
N ASN A 206 5.08 3.03 11.22
CA ASN A 206 5.79 2.41 12.34
C ASN A 206 7.26 2.86 12.43
N GLU A 207 7.86 3.23 11.31
CA GLU A 207 9.28 3.56 11.21
C GLU A 207 9.48 4.81 10.36
N ARG A 208 10.60 5.53 10.55
CA ARG A 208 10.91 6.67 9.68
C ARG A 208 11.28 6.21 8.27
N CYS A 209 11.02 7.02 7.26
CA CYS A 209 11.46 6.73 5.89
C CYS A 209 12.99 6.53 5.85
N SER A 210 13.43 5.51 5.13
CA SER A 210 14.86 5.25 4.93
C SER A 210 15.44 6.11 3.81
N ASP A 211 16.76 6.32 3.82
CA ASP A 211 17.46 7.05 2.74
C ASP A 211 17.31 6.36 1.38
N LEU A 212 17.14 5.03 1.35
CA LEU A 212 16.89 4.31 0.11
C LEU A 212 15.52 4.66 -0.46
N MET A 213 14.47 4.72 0.37
CA MET A 213 13.14 5.10 -0.09
C MET A 213 13.09 6.52 -0.64
N LEU A 214 13.73 7.49 0.03
CA LEU A 214 13.79 8.87 -0.43
C LEU A 214 14.53 8.99 -1.77
N ARG A 215 15.61 8.24 -1.95
CA ARG A 215 16.33 8.17 -3.24
C ARG A 215 15.47 7.55 -4.35
N VAL A 216 14.71 6.51 -4.04
CA VAL A 216 13.80 5.85 -4.99
C VAL A 216 12.66 6.80 -5.37
N GLU A 217 12.04 7.48 -4.40
CA GLU A 217 11.01 8.49 -4.65
C GLU A 217 11.50 9.60 -5.58
N SER A 218 12.69 10.14 -5.32
CA SER A 218 13.29 11.19 -6.16
C SER A 218 13.48 10.73 -7.61
N LYS A 219 13.95 9.49 -7.83
CA LYS A 219 14.09 8.93 -9.19
C LYS A 219 12.75 8.70 -9.87
N ILE A 220 11.73 8.27 -9.12
CA ILE A 220 10.37 8.09 -9.64
C ILE A 220 9.79 9.44 -10.06
N ALA A 221 9.98 10.50 -9.27
CA ALA A 221 9.53 11.84 -9.63
C ALA A 221 10.16 12.31 -10.96
N GLU A 222 11.46 12.08 -11.16
CA GLU A 222 12.17 12.36 -12.41
C GLU A 222 11.65 11.51 -13.59
N MET A 223 11.34 10.23 -13.34
CA MET A 223 10.74 9.35 -14.34
C MET A 223 9.37 9.85 -14.78
N ILE A 224 8.47 10.07 -13.82
CA ILE A 224 7.10 10.50 -14.08
C ILE A 224 7.07 11.89 -14.73
N SER A 225 7.95 12.82 -14.36
CA SER A 225 8.01 14.13 -15.03
C SER A 225 8.26 14.05 -16.54
N ARG A 226 8.94 13.01 -17.02
CA ARG A 226 9.17 12.78 -18.45
C ARG A 226 8.01 12.10 -19.15
N GLN A 227 7.19 11.35 -18.41
CA GLN A 227 6.21 10.41 -18.94
C GLN A 227 4.75 10.84 -18.67
N ILE A 228 4.52 11.85 -17.83
CA ILE A 228 3.18 12.17 -17.32
C ILE A 228 2.19 12.54 -18.44
N SER A 229 2.66 13.19 -19.50
CA SER A 229 1.83 13.54 -20.67
C SER A 229 1.24 12.30 -21.34
N ASP A 230 2.05 11.25 -21.50
CA ASP A 230 1.63 9.99 -22.10
C ASP A 230 0.69 9.22 -21.18
N LEU A 231 0.95 9.24 -19.85
CA LEU A 231 0.08 8.61 -18.85
C LEU A 231 -1.31 9.26 -18.79
N VAL A 232 -1.38 10.59 -18.77
CA VAL A 232 -2.66 11.31 -18.83
C VAL A 232 -3.36 11.04 -20.17
N GLY A 233 -2.62 11.02 -21.28
CA GLY A 233 -3.14 10.64 -22.59
C GLY A 233 -3.70 9.22 -22.62
N TYR A 234 -3.07 8.27 -21.93
CA TYR A 234 -3.54 6.90 -21.76
C TYR A 234 -4.83 6.84 -20.95
N VAL A 235 -4.85 7.43 -19.75
CA VAL A 235 -6.02 7.41 -18.84
C VAL A 235 -7.24 8.05 -19.51
N LYS A 236 -7.07 9.13 -20.27
CA LYS A 236 -8.17 9.79 -20.98
C LYS A 236 -8.88 8.92 -22.03
N LYS A 237 -8.29 7.80 -22.46
CA LYS A 237 -8.95 6.88 -23.41
C LYS A 237 -10.09 6.08 -22.76
N ASP A 238 -9.96 5.76 -21.47
CA ASP A 238 -10.93 4.97 -20.70
C ASP A 238 -10.82 5.34 -19.22
N CYS A 239 -11.18 6.59 -18.93
CA CYS A 239 -10.92 7.25 -17.65
C CYS A 239 -11.54 6.47 -16.48
N ASP A 240 -12.82 6.13 -16.61
CA ASP A 240 -13.58 5.53 -15.53
C ASP A 240 -13.06 4.14 -15.16
N ARG A 241 -12.80 3.29 -16.15
CA ARG A 241 -12.32 1.93 -15.91
C ARG A 241 -10.93 1.95 -15.29
N VAL A 242 -10.02 2.75 -15.83
CA VAL A 242 -8.63 2.79 -15.37
C VAL A 242 -8.56 3.35 -13.95
N LEU A 243 -9.15 4.52 -13.70
CA LEU A 243 -9.07 5.17 -12.39
C LEU A 243 -9.81 4.41 -11.30
N THR A 244 -10.98 3.83 -11.59
CA THR A 244 -11.68 2.95 -10.63
C THR A 244 -10.83 1.73 -10.30
N GLY A 245 -10.17 1.13 -11.30
CA GLY A 245 -9.22 0.04 -11.09
C GLY A 245 -8.06 0.44 -10.17
N LEU A 246 -7.50 1.64 -10.34
CA LEU A 246 -6.42 2.16 -9.50
C LEU A 246 -6.84 2.39 -8.06
N VAL A 247 -8.02 2.97 -7.81
CA VAL A 247 -8.55 3.15 -6.45
C VAL A 247 -8.76 1.79 -5.77
N ARG A 248 -9.28 0.80 -6.49
CA ARG A 248 -9.50 -0.55 -5.96
C ARG A 248 -8.22 -1.28 -5.55
N LEU A 249 -7.05 -0.87 -6.05
CA LEU A 249 -5.76 -1.41 -5.58
C LEU A 249 -5.45 -1.05 -4.13
N VAL A 250 -6.02 0.05 -3.64
CA VAL A 250 -5.70 0.63 -2.32
C VAL A 250 -6.90 0.73 -1.40
N SER A 251 -8.12 0.69 -1.93
CA SER A 251 -9.37 0.68 -1.17
C SER A 251 -10.24 -0.51 -1.60
N ALA A 252 -10.25 -1.56 -0.78
CA ALA A 252 -10.97 -2.80 -1.09
C ALA A 252 -12.51 -2.65 -1.06
N THR A 253 -13.02 -1.61 -0.39
CA THR A 253 -14.45 -1.31 -0.28
C THR A 253 -14.94 -0.33 -1.34
N SER A 254 -14.08 0.14 -2.23
CA SER A 254 -14.47 1.07 -3.29
C SER A 254 -15.40 0.42 -4.32
N PRO A 255 -16.38 1.17 -4.88
CA PRO A 255 -17.33 0.65 -5.86
C PRO A 255 -16.67 0.03 -7.09
N GLU A 256 -17.42 -0.82 -7.81
CA GLU A 256 -16.95 -1.40 -9.08
C GLU A 256 -16.93 -0.39 -10.23
N ARG A 257 -17.71 0.69 -10.12
CA ARG A 257 -17.85 1.72 -11.15
C ARG A 257 -17.97 3.08 -10.48
N LEU A 258 -17.21 4.04 -10.98
CA LEU A 258 -17.23 5.45 -10.60
C LEU A 258 -17.15 6.29 -11.87
N GLU A 259 -17.83 7.43 -11.87
CA GLU A 259 -17.74 8.41 -12.96
C GLU A 259 -16.68 9.45 -12.62
N TRP A 260 -15.62 9.50 -13.43
CA TRP A 260 -14.45 10.32 -13.12
C TRP A 260 -14.42 11.61 -13.93
N ASN A 261 -14.10 12.69 -13.24
CA ASN A 261 -13.89 14.00 -13.82
C ASN A 261 -12.45 14.46 -13.59
N GLN A 262 -11.84 15.06 -14.60
CA GLN A 262 -10.55 15.73 -14.44
C GLN A 262 -10.76 17.07 -13.74
N PHE A 263 -9.96 17.37 -12.71
CA PHE A 263 -10.04 18.66 -11.99
C PHE A 263 -9.90 19.85 -12.96
N ARG A 264 -10.86 20.78 -12.95
CA ARG A 264 -10.94 21.91 -13.90
C ARG A 264 -10.63 23.29 -13.29
N GLU A 265 -10.45 23.41 -11.97
CA GLU A 265 -10.56 24.69 -11.24
C GLU A 265 -9.35 25.64 -11.27
N VAL A 266 -8.19 25.26 -11.81
CA VAL A 266 -7.06 26.20 -11.88
C VAL A 266 -7.08 27.00 -13.19
N SER A 267 -7.80 28.12 -13.17
CA SER A 267 -7.81 29.26 -14.13
C SER A 267 -7.29 28.96 -15.55
N THR A 268 -8.20 29.03 -16.53
CA THR A 268 -8.04 28.80 -17.98
C THR A 268 -7.03 29.69 -18.71
N THR A 269 -6.28 30.53 -18.01
CA THR A 269 -5.17 31.29 -18.57
C THR A 269 -3.89 30.43 -18.54
N GLU A 270 -3.48 30.00 -19.73
CA GLU A 270 -2.21 29.33 -20.07
C GLU A 270 -2.15 27.81 -19.84
N GLY A 271 -2.69 27.03 -20.79
CA GLY A 271 -2.16 25.70 -21.17
C GLY A 271 -1.76 24.74 -20.04
N LYS A 272 -2.54 24.66 -18.95
CA LYS A 272 -2.15 23.85 -17.79
C LYS A 272 -2.44 22.37 -18.00
N PHE A 273 -1.41 21.58 -17.71
CA PHE A 273 -1.45 20.13 -17.68
C PHE A 273 -2.07 19.65 -16.37
N GLY A 274 -3.23 18.98 -16.43
CA GLY A 274 -3.88 18.39 -15.26
C GLY A 274 -3.60 16.89 -15.13
N SER A 275 -3.09 16.45 -13.98
CA SER A 275 -2.91 15.02 -13.64
C SER A 275 -3.85 14.53 -12.54
N CYS A 276 -4.76 15.40 -12.07
CA CYS A 276 -5.66 15.12 -10.96
C CYS A 276 -7.08 14.84 -11.46
N PHE A 277 -7.72 13.84 -10.86
CA PHE A 277 -9.06 13.39 -11.19
C PHE A 277 -9.85 13.14 -9.90
N GLU A 278 -11.17 13.27 -9.98
CA GLU A 278 -12.11 13.07 -8.87
C GLU A 278 -13.34 12.27 -9.32
N ALA A 279 -13.96 11.56 -8.39
CA ALA A 279 -15.22 10.88 -8.56
C ALA A 279 -15.97 10.84 -7.22
N VAL A 280 -17.30 10.94 -7.26
CA VAL A 280 -18.15 10.86 -6.07
C VAL A 280 -19.01 9.61 -6.17
N ASP A 281 -18.98 8.77 -5.13
CA ASP A 281 -19.97 7.71 -4.93
C ASP A 281 -21.18 8.32 -4.22
N GLU A 282 -22.26 8.57 -4.96
CA GLU A 282 -23.49 9.15 -4.41
C GLU A 282 -24.21 8.21 -3.42
N VAL A 283 -23.99 6.90 -3.50
CA VAL A 283 -24.66 5.91 -2.63
C VAL A 283 -24.04 5.91 -1.24
N GLN A 284 -22.72 5.94 -1.17
CA GLN A 284 -21.97 5.98 0.09
C GLN A 284 -21.60 7.40 0.52
N ASN A 285 -21.85 8.40 -0.32
CA ASN A 285 -21.44 9.79 -0.14
C ASN A 285 -19.92 9.94 0.10
N ILE A 286 -19.12 9.20 -0.66
CA ILE A 286 -17.65 9.18 -0.56
C ILE A 286 -17.03 9.89 -1.76
N HIS A 287 -16.10 10.80 -1.50
CA HIS A 287 -15.33 11.48 -2.53
C HIS A 287 -13.96 10.82 -2.74
N TYR A 288 -13.74 10.25 -3.92
CA TYR A 288 -12.45 9.71 -4.34
C TYR A 288 -11.70 10.73 -5.20
N SER A 289 -10.40 10.86 -4.98
CA SER A 289 -9.54 11.61 -5.91
C SER A 289 -8.19 10.94 -6.11
N ILE A 290 -7.57 11.15 -7.27
CA ILE A 290 -6.29 10.56 -7.65
C ILE A 290 -5.43 11.55 -8.41
N ASN A 291 -4.15 11.61 -8.06
CA ASN A 291 -3.14 12.40 -8.78
C ASN A 291 -2.14 11.48 -9.47
N LEU A 292 -2.22 11.37 -10.79
CA LEU A 292 -1.34 10.53 -11.62
C LEU A 292 0.13 10.98 -11.63
N PHE A 293 0.45 12.20 -11.19
CA PHE A 293 1.84 12.64 -11.09
C PHE A 293 2.54 12.06 -9.85
N THR A 294 1.78 11.89 -8.76
CA THR A 294 2.33 11.43 -7.48
C THR A 294 1.95 9.99 -7.14
N GLY A 295 0.89 9.46 -7.75
CA GLY A 295 0.25 8.20 -7.37
C GLY A 295 -0.67 8.31 -6.17
N THR A 296 -0.88 9.52 -5.62
CA THR A 296 -1.67 9.68 -4.40
C THR A 296 -3.14 9.47 -4.73
N VAL A 297 -3.76 8.55 -4.01
CA VAL A 297 -5.20 8.34 -3.95
C VAL A 297 -5.71 8.90 -2.63
N LEU A 298 -6.80 9.65 -2.67
CA LEU A 298 -7.46 10.19 -1.48
C LEU A 298 -8.91 9.66 -1.43
N THR A 299 -9.37 9.41 -0.21
CA THR A 299 -10.77 9.13 0.11
C THR A 299 -11.23 10.18 1.12
N ASP A 300 -12.29 10.92 0.77
CA ASP A 300 -12.78 12.10 1.50
C ASP A 300 -11.67 13.13 1.81
N GLY A 301 -10.72 13.29 0.89
CA GLY A 301 -9.60 14.23 1.02
C GLY A 301 -8.42 13.71 1.85
N TYR A 302 -8.48 12.48 2.37
CA TYR A 302 -7.41 11.89 3.17
C TYR A 302 -6.63 10.82 2.39
N PRO A 303 -5.29 10.84 2.41
CA PRO A 303 -4.49 9.76 1.86
C PRO A 303 -4.53 8.53 2.77
N PRO A 304 -4.25 7.33 2.24
CA PRO A 304 -4.07 6.15 3.09
C PRO A 304 -2.92 6.40 4.08
N GLY A 305 -3.15 6.03 5.33
CA GLY A 305 -2.22 6.34 6.41
C GLY A 305 -2.42 5.53 7.67
N GLY A 306 -1.63 5.84 8.69
CA GLY A 306 -1.78 5.23 10.01
C GLY A 306 -2.89 5.91 10.80
N LEU A 307 -3.41 5.23 11.83
CA LEU A 307 -4.32 5.87 12.76
C LEU A 307 -3.66 7.08 13.46
N PRO A 308 -4.39 8.20 13.61
CA PRO A 308 -3.97 9.35 14.39
C PRO A 308 -3.54 8.97 15.82
N ALA A 309 -2.54 9.69 16.36
CA ALA A 309 -1.96 9.38 17.67
C ALA A 309 -2.96 9.52 18.82
N ASN A 310 -3.92 10.44 18.73
CA ASN A 310 -5.01 10.59 19.70
C ASN A 310 -5.88 9.33 19.79
N ILE A 311 -6.22 8.69 18.67
CA ILE A 311 -6.95 7.41 18.67
C ILE A 311 -6.06 6.29 19.22
N ARG A 312 -4.82 6.18 18.75
CA ARG A 312 -3.90 5.09 19.18
C ARG A 312 -3.56 5.13 20.66
N ASN A 313 -3.45 6.32 21.23
CA ASN A 313 -3.15 6.52 22.65
C ASN A 313 -4.41 6.48 23.54
N HIS A 314 -5.60 6.42 22.95
CA HIS A 314 -6.84 6.35 23.70
C HIS A 314 -6.93 5.04 24.51
N GLU A 315 -7.27 5.12 25.80
CA GLU A 315 -7.26 3.96 26.72
C GLU A 315 -8.04 2.77 26.18
N ARG A 316 -9.24 3.03 25.63
CA ARG A 316 -10.10 1.97 25.05
C ARG A 316 -9.49 1.33 23.81
N PHE A 317 -8.74 2.08 23.01
CA PHE A 317 -8.03 1.54 21.85
C PHE A 317 -6.93 0.60 22.32
N VAL A 318 -6.08 1.06 23.25
CA VAL A 318 -4.99 0.26 23.82
C VAL A 318 -5.51 -1.01 24.48
N LEU A 319 -6.66 -0.95 25.16
CA LEU A 319 -7.30 -2.12 25.77
C LEU A 319 -7.75 -3.17 24.74
N LEU A 320 -8.30 -2.72 23.60
CA LEU A 320 -8.87 -3.58 22.56
C LEU A 320 -7.81 -4.13 21.60
N PHE A 321 -6.88 -3.27 21.18
CA PHE A 321 -5.95 -3.51 20.07
C PHE A 321 -4.48 -3.45 20.49
N GLY A 322 -4.18 -3.15 21.75
CA GLY A 322 -2.80 -3.06 22.24
C GLY A 322 -2.04 -1.90 21.58
N GLN A 323 -0.85 -2.20 21.07
CA GLN A 323 0.02 -1.24 20.37
C GLN A 323 -0.16 -1.26 18.84
N SER A 324 -1.26 -1.83 18.35
CA SER A 324 -1.52 -1.94 16.92
C SER A 324 -1.62 -0.58 16.24
N ASN A 325 -1.13 -0.48 15.01
CA ASN A 325 -1.26 0.71 14.18
C ASN A 325 -1.79 0.32 12.79
N PHE A 326 -3.09 0.55 12.59
CA PHE A 326 -3.80 0.15 11.39
C PHE A 326 -3.54 1.11 10.24
N GLU A 327 -3.44 0.55 9.03
CA GLU A 327 -3.59 1.29 7.78
C GLU A 327 -5.08 1.60 7.62
N VAL A 328 -5.41 2.88 7.48
CA VAL A 328 -6.78 3.38 7.42
C VAL A 328 -6.98 4.38 6.27
N SER A 329 -8.20 4.44 5.76
CA SER A 329 -8.74 5.53 4.94
C SER A 329 -9.90 6.23 5.66
N SER A 330 -10.18 7.47 5.26
CA SER A 330 -11.37 8.16 5.72
C SER A 330 -12.59 7.70 4.92
N THR A 331 -13.71 7.48 5.59
CA THR A 331 -15.00 7.13 4.99
C THR A 331 -16.09 7.74 5.86
N ASP A 332 -16.81 8.72 5.34
CA ASP A 332 -17.91 9.40 6.03
C ASP A 332 -17.50 9.94 7.43
N GLY A 333 -16.31 10.54 7.50
CA GLY A 333 -15.73 11.07 8.74
C GLY A 333 -15.18 10.03 9.72
N MET A 334 -15.33 8.72 9.45
CA MET A 334 -14.69 7.65 10.20
C MET A 334 -13.42 7.15 9.52
N LEU A 335 -12.47 6.63 10.30
CA LEU A 335 -11.25 6.01 9.80
C LEU A 335 -11.43 4.50 9.70
N ARG A 336 -11.64 4.00 8.49
CA ARG A 336 -11.82 2.59 8.18
C ARG A 336 -10.50 1.90 7.96
N THR A 337 -10.29 0.73 8.57
CA THR A 337 -9.14 -0.12 8.27
C THR A 337 -9.17 -0.58 6.80
N GLU A 338 -8.05 -0.45 6.10
CA GLU A 338 -7.91 -0.99 4.74
C GLU A 338 -7.81 -2.51 4.70
N ARG A 339 -7.54 -3.12 5.85
CA ARG A 339 -7.35 -4.57 5.98
C ARG A 339 -8.19 -5.11 7.11
N LYS A 340 -8.63 -6.35 6.90
CA LYS A 340 -9.29 -7.11 7.93
C LYS A 340 -8.33 -7.40 9.08
N PHE A 341 -8.70 -7.00 10.28
CA PHE A 341 -8.07 -7.47 11.51
C PHE A 341 -8.99 -8.54 12.11
N CYS A 342 -8.52 -9.78 12.22
CA CYS A 342 -9.38 -10.88 12.63
C CYS A 342 -10.66 -10.95 11.73
N ASP A 343 -10.46 -11.10 10.41
CA ASP A 343 -11.50 -11.27 9.36
C ASP A 343 -12.55 -10.17 9.24
N ARG A 344 -12.32 -9.01 9.87
CA ARG A 344 -13.30 -7.93 9.99
C ARG A 344 -12.62 -6.59 9.80
N PHE A 345 -13.32 -5.66 9.17
CA PHE A 345 -12.87 -4.27 9.10
C PHE A 345 -13.29 -3.54 10.37
N TYR A 346 -12.61 -2.45 10.69
CA TYR A 346 -12.96 -1.58 11.81
C TYR A 346 -13.04 -0.14 11.35
N ASP A 347 -14.04 0.58 11.83
CA ASP A 347 -14.13 2.02 11.70
C ASP A 347 -13.84 2.66 13.05
N PHE A 348 -13.04 3.73 13.03
CA PHE A 348 -12.65 4.49 14.21
C PHE A 348 -13.05 5.95 14.05
N ALA A 349 -13.70 6.51 15.05
CA ALA A 349 -13.89 7.95 15.16
C ALA A 349 -13.64 8.41 16.60
N LEU A 350 -13.24 9.67 16.76
CA LEU A 350 -13.07 10.28 18.07
C LEU A 350 -14.01 11.48 18.15
N GLU A 351 -15.08 11.35 18.93
CA GLU A 351 -16.11 12.37 19.11
C GLU A 351 -16.08 12.86 20.55
N GLU A 352 -15.79 14.14 20.79
CA GLU A 352 -15.76 14.74 22.15
C GLU A 352 -14.96 13.90 23.19
N ASP A 353 -13.78 13.43 22.79
CA ASP A 353 -12.90 12.52 23.55
C ASP A 353 -13.43 11.09 23.79
N GLU A 354 -14.58 10.71 23.25
CA GLU A 354 -15.06 9.33 23.23
C GLU A 354 -14.64 8.61 21.94
N LEU A 355 -13.94 7.48 22.11
CA LEU A 355 -13.60 6.61 21.00
C LEU A 355 -14.81 5.78 20.56
N VAL A 356 -15.29 6.05 19.35
CA VAL A 356 -16.24 5.23 18.62
C VAL A 356 -15.48 4.16 17.85
N VAL A 357 -15.87 2.90 18.04
CA VAL A 357 -15.31 1.77 17.29
C VAL A 357 -16.45 0.96 16.72
N GLN A 358 -16.46 0.77 15.40
CA GLN A 358 -17.36 -0.16 14.74
C GLN A 358 -16.57 -1.31 14.14
N LYS A 359 -17.17 -2.49 14.14
CA LYS A 359 -16.61 -3.71 13.54
C LYS A 359 -17.55 -4.13 12.43
N LEU A 360 -17.00 -4.25 11.22
CA LEU A 360 -17.76 -4.40 9.99
C LEU A 360 -17.49 -5.75 9.33
N THR A 361 -18.55 -6.30 8.75
CA THR A 361 -18.49 -7.42 7.81
C THR A 361 -18.87 -6.90 6.44
N ALA A 362 -18.01 -7.11 5.45
CA ALA A 362 -18.30 -6.81 4.05
C ALA A 362 -18.44 -8.11 3.25
N ASP A 363 -19.32 -8.12 2.25
CA ASP A 363 -19.41 -9.20 1.28
C ASP A 363 -18.33 -9.09 0.17
N SER A 364 -18.43 -9.93 -0.85
CA SER A 364 -17.48 -9.92 -1.98
C SER A 364 -17.57 -8.67 -2.87
N SER A 365 -18.68 -7.94 -2.81
CA SER A 365 -18.88 -6.69 -3.56
C SER A 365 -18.37 -5.45 -2.79
N GLY A 366 -17.94 -5.64 -1.55
CA GLY A 366 -17.52 -4.55 -0.65
C GLY A 366 -18.68 -3.94 0.14
N GLN A 367 -19.91 -4.43 -0.03
CA GLN A 367 -21.07 -3.94 0.71
C GLN A 367 -21.03 -4.43 2.16
N ILE A 368 -21.27 -3.51 3.11
CA ILE A 368 -21.35 -3.85 4.53
C ILE A 368 -22.65 -4.61 4.83
N THR A 369 -22.52 -5.81 5.39
CA THR A 369 -23.64 -6.73 5.70
C THR A 369 -23.92 -6.85 7.19
N SER A 370 -22.97 -6.50 8.06
CA SER A 370 -23.16 -6.53 9.51
C SER A 370 -22.25 -5.54 10.23
N THR A 371 -22.82 -4.88 11.24
CA THR A 371 -22.17 -3.84 12.05
C THR A 371 -22.29 -4.15 13.54
N LEU A 372 -21.15 -4.22 14.20
CA LEU A 372 -21.04 -4.29 15.66
C LEU A 372 -20.40 -3.02 16.19
N GLN A 373 -21.15 -2.21 16.92
CA GLN A 373 -20.68 -0.98 17.51
C GLN A 373 -20.27 -1.19 18.95
N LEU A 374 -19.09 -0.73 19.32
CA LEU A 374 -18.62 -0.76 20.70
C LEU A 374 -19.45 0.22 21.55
N CYS A 375 -20.12 -0.26 22.59
CA CYS A 375 -20.97 0.58 23.43
C CYS A 375 -20.16 1.67 24.14
N SER A 376 -20.69 2.89 24.25
CA SER A 376 -20.01 4.01 24.92
C SER A 376 -19.84 3.80 26.43
N VAL A 377 -18.90 4.53 27.04
CA VAL A 377 -18.71 4.48 28.50
C VAL A 377 -19.96 4.97 29.23
N VAL A 378 -20.64 5.99 28.69
CA VAL A 378 -21.91 6.52 29.21
C VAL A 378 -22.97 5.43 29.24
N TRP A 379 -23.12 4.66 28.16
CA TRP A 379 -24.07 3.56 28.09
C TRP A 379 -23.75 2.47 29.12
N ILE A 380 -22.49 2.04 29.23
CA ILE A 380 -22.08 1.04 30.22
C ILE A 380 -22.33 1.53 31.65
N LYS A 381 -22.16 2.84 31.92
CA LYS A 381 -22.48 3.46 33.21
C LYS A 381 -23.98 3.46 33.50
N SER A 382 -24.84 3.70 32.51
CA SER A 382 -26.30 3.64 32.70
C SER A 382 -26.83 2.26 33.09
N LEU A 383 -26.06 1.19 32.81
CA LEU A 383 -26.41 -0.17 33.19
C LEU A 383 -26.04 -0.53 34.63
N ARG A 384 -25.59 0.44 35.43
CA ARG A 384 -25.14 0.22 36.82
C ARG A 384 -26.16 -0.51 37.68
N ASP A 385 -27.43 -0.19 37.48
CA ASP A 385 -28.53 -0.75 38.28
C ASP A 385 -29.07 -2.06 37.70
N LEU A 386 -28.63 -2.44 36.50
CA LEU A 386 -29.11 -3.60 35.76
C LEU A 386 -28.11 -4.75 35.77
N PHE A 387 -26.81 -4.44 35.71
CA PHE A 387 -25.75 -5.44 35.66
C PHE A 387 -24.77 -5.36 36.83
N PRO A 388 -24.36 -6.52 37.40
CA PRO A 388 -23.28 -6.59 38.36
C PRO A 388 -22.02 -5.91 37.87
N VAL A 389 -21.22 -5.42 38.81
CA VAL A 389 -19.97 -4.69 38.53
C VAL A 389 -19.02 -5.54 37.66
N GLN A 390 -18.98 -6.87 37.86
CA GLN A 390 -18.14 -7.76 37.06
C GLN A 390 -18.51 -7.72 35.57
N LEU A 391 -19.79 -7.82 35.21
CA LEU A 391 -20.23 -7.78 33.81
C LEU A 391 -19.82 -6.47 33.13
N ARG A 392 -19.98 -5.34 33.84
CA ARG A 392 -19.63 -4.02 33.30
C ARG A 392 -18.14 -3.78 33.16
N LYS A 393 -17.30 -4.37 34.02
CA LYS A 393 -15.86 -4.09 34.07
C LYS A 393 -14.98 -5.12 33.37
N LEU A 394 -15.39 -6.39 33.28
CA LEU A 394 -14.55 -7.47 32.76
C LEU A 394 -14.67 -7.67 31.25
N TYR A 395 -15.77 -7.21 30.64
CA TYR A 395 -16.08 -7.45 29.24
C TYR A 395 -16.07 -6.19 28.39
N SER A 396 -15.78 -6.36 27.10
CA SER A 396 -16.16 -5.42 26.06
C SER A 396 -17.61 -5.67 25.65
N HIS A 397 -18.35 -4.60 25.40
CA HIS A 397 -19.79 -4.64 25.10
C HIS A 397 -19.98 -4.16 23.67
N TRP A 398 -20.52 -5.02 22.82
CA TRP A 398 -20.69 -4.77 21.39
C TRP A 398 -22.17 -4.84 21.04
N PHE A 399 -22.75 -3.71 20.67
CA PHE A 399 -24.11 -3.62 20.16
C PHE A 399 -24.16 -4.07 18.70
N TRP A 400 -24.96 -5.08 18.41
CA TRP A 400 -25.22 -5.56 17.07
C TRP A 400 -26.38 -4.79 16.46
N VAL A 401 -26.07 -3.94 15.49
CA VAL A 401 -27.01 -2.97 14.90
C VAL A 401 -28.18 -3.68 14.20
N GLU A 402 -27.92 -4.73 13.41
CA GLU A 402 -28.97 -5.38 12.63
C GLU A 402 -29.89 -6.29 13.45
N LYS A 403 -29.46 -6.71 14.65
CA LYS A 403 -30.20 -7.64 15.52
C LYS A 403 -30.64 -7.03 16.85
N SER A 404 -30.32 -5.76 17.08
CA SER A 404 -30.68 -5.01 18.30
C SER A 404 -30.34 -5.74 19.60
N CYS A 405 -29.15 -6.36 19.66
CA CYS A 405 -28.67 -7.09 20.85
C CYS A 405 -27.27 -6.65 21.26
N VAL A 406 -26.83 -6.99 22.47
CA VAL A 406 -25.51 -6.66 23.00
C VAL A 406 -24.73 -7.93 23.34
N LEU A 407 -23.58 -8.08 22.69
CA LEU A 407 -22.66 -9.19 22.90
C LEU A 407 -21.57 -8.79 23.91
N PHE A 408 -21.39 -9.62 24.94
CA PHE A 408 -20.35 -9.44 25.95
C PHE A 408 -19.18 -10.34 25.62
N ARG A 409 -18.04 -9.72 25.34
CA ARG A 409 -16.83 -10.40 24.85
C ARG A 409 -15.65 -10.08 25.75
N PRO A 410 -14.56 -10.86 25.73
CA PRO A 410 -13.32 -10.44 26.36
C PRO A 410 -12.86 -9.06 25.84
N LYS A 411 -12.01 -8.39 26.63
CA LYS A 411 -11.59 -7.01 26.35
C LYS A 411 -10.73 -6.83 25.11
N LYS A 412 -10.05 -7.89 24.65
CA LYS A 412 -9.24 -7.84 23.44
C LYS A 412 -10.10 -8.10 22.20
N ALA A 413 -9.91 -7.31 21.15
CA ALA A 413 -10.69 -7.40 19.93
C ALA A 413 -10.54 -8.75 19.20
N GLU A 414 -9.37 -9.38 19.31
CA GLU A 414 -9.06 -10.71 18.77
C GLU A 414 -9.93 -11.83 19.37
N CYS A 415 -10.35 -11.68 20.63
CA CYS A 415 -11.17 -12.67 21.32
C CYS A 415 -12.64 -12.53 20.91
N ARG A 416 -13.10 -13.40 20.01
CA ARG A 416 -14.46 -13.35 19.44
C ARG A 416 -15.53 -14.06 20.25
N GLU A 417 -15.12 -14.79 21.28
CA GLU A 417 -15.99 -15.55 22.17
C GLU A 417 -17.04 -14.64 22.81
N VAL A 418 -18.30 -15.07 22.73
CA VAL A 418 -19.43 -14.39 23.40
C VAL A 418 -19.73 -15.14 24.67
N LEU A 419 -19.62 -14.46 25.81
CA LEU A 419 -19.84 -15.04 27.14
C LEU A 419 -21.24 -14.73 27.67
N PHE A 420 -21.77 -13.56 27.30
CA PHE A 420 -23.14 -13.19 27.60
C PHE A 420 -23.78 -12.50 26.40
N ASN A 421 -25.09 -12.64 26.26
CA ASN A 421 -25.88 -11.95 25.25
C ASN A 421 -27.05 -11.25 25.94
N ALA A 422 -27.21 -9.95 25.70
CA ALA A 422 -28.33 -9.19 26.21
C ALA A 422 -29.26 -8.75 25.08
N THR A 423 -30.54 -9.09 25.20
CA THR A 423 -31.61 -8.73 24.28
C THR A 423 -32.73 -8.02 25.01
N ILE A 424 -33.57 -7.30 24.27
CA ILE A 424 -34.84 -6.81 24.77
C ILE A 424 -35.93 -7.76 24.28
N ASP A 425 -36.82 -8.19 25.17
CA ASP A 425 -38.01 -8.96 24.79
C ASP A 425 -39.17 -8.07 24.34
N ASP A 426 -40.27 -8.68 23.91
CA ASP A 426 -41.46 -7.97 23.43
C ASP A 426 -42.10 -7.06 24.50
N ASP A 427 -41.84 -7.34 25.79
CA ASP A 427 -42.32 -6.58 26.94
C ASP A 427 -41.37 -5.44 27.33
N ASN A 428 -40.38 -5.12 26.47
CA ASN A 428 -39.34 -4.12 26.72
C ASN A 428 -38.46 -4.42 27.95
N ALA A 429 -38.45 -5.66 28.44
CA ALA A 429 -37.60 -6.10 29.52
C ALA A 429 -36.25 -6.60 28.96
N LEU A 430 -35.18 -6.25 29.66
CA LEU A 430 -33.84 -6.70 29.28
C LEU A 430 -33.58 -8.07 29.85
N GLN A 431 -33.32 -8.99 28.93
CA GLN A 431 -32.95 -10.36 29.21
C GLN A 431 -31.46 -10.50 28.94
N CYS A 432 -30.70 -11.00 29.91
CA CYS A 432 -29.28 -11.31 29.73
C CYS A 432 -29.07 -12.80 29.92
N TYR A 433 -28.51 -13.45 28.90
CA TYR A 433 -28.29 -14.89 28.84
C TYR A 433 -26.81 -15.19 29.05
N ASN A 434 -26.51 -16.21 29.84
CA ASN A 434 -25.16 -16.77 29.97
C ASN A 434 -24.93 -17.79 28.87
N VAL A 435 -23.93 -17.57 28.02
CA VAL A 435 -23.65 -18.47 26.90
C VAL A 435 -22.85 -19.67 27.41
N PRO A 436 -23.32 -20.92 27.21
CA PRO A 436 -22.60 -22.12 27.63
C PRO A 436 -21.20 -22.16 27.01
N PHE A 437 -20.21 -22.64 27.78
CA PHE A 437 -18.81 -22.65 27.34
C PHE A 437 -18.60 -23.33 25.97
N SER A 438 -19.33 -24.42 25.71
CA SER A 438 -19.32 -25.16 24.44
C SER A 438 -19.75 -24.32 23.23
N ASP A 439 -20.53 -23.27 23.47
CA ASP A 439 -21.20 -22.50 22.44
C ASP A 439 -20.55 -21.13 22.23
N THR A 440 -19.72 -20.67 23.16
CA THR A 440 -19.08 -19.33 23.14
C THR A 440 -18.40 -18.95 21.82
N LYS A 441 -17.97 -19.93 21.02
CA LYS A 441 -17.28 -19.75 19.72
C LYS A 441 -18.18 -19.89 18.48
N ARG A 442 -19.47 -20.21 18.65
CA ARG A 442 -20.40 -20.36 17.54
C ARG A 442 -20.64 -19.01 16.84
N PRO A 443 -21.04 -19.03 15.55
CA PRO A 443 -21.49 -17.83 14.85
C PRO A 443 -22.56 -17.06 15.65
N TYR A 444 -22.57 -15.73 15.52
CA TYR A 444 -23.43 -14.87 16.35
C TYR A 444 -24.92 -15.11 16.07
N GLU A 445 -25.26 -15.45 14.83
CA GLU A 445 -26.60 -15.80 14.40
C GLU A 445 -27.11 -17.09 15.06
N GLU A 446 -26.24 -18.10 15.19
CA GLU A 446 -26.57 -19.36 15.86
C GLU A 446 -26.80 -19.15 17.35
N LEU A 447 -25.94 -18.35 18.00
CA LEU A 447 -26.10 -17.97 19.41
C LEU A 447 -27.44 -17.28 19.67
N LEU A 448 -27.87 -16.39 18.77
CA LEU A 448 -29.17 -15.73 18.88
C LEU A 448 -30.33 -16.71 18.71
N SER A 449 -30.21 -17.68 17.80
CA SER A 449 -31.26 -18.68 17.57
C SER A 449 -31.45 -19.64 18.76
N SER A 450 -30.41 -19.84 19.56
CA SER A 450 -30.41 -20.75 20.73
C SER A 450 -30.63 -20.06 22.08
N LEU A 451 -30.96 -18.75 22.11
CA LEU A 451 -31.13 -18.02 23.38
C LEU A 451 -32.18 -18.66 24.31
N GLY A 452 -33.22 -19.28 23.74
CA GLY A 452 -34.26 -19.96 24.52
C GLY A 452 -33.74 -21.11 25.38
N ASP A 453 -32.60 -21.70 25.01
CA ASP A 453 -31.98 -22.84 25.68
C ASP A 453 -30.94 -22.43 26.73
N TYR A 454 -30.64 -21.12 26.84
CA TYR A 454 -29.59 -20.61 27.71
C TYR A 454 -30.13 -20.11 29.05
N ASP A 455 -29.31 -20.23 30.10
CA ASP A 455 -29.64 -19.75 31.43
C ASP A 455 -29.76 -18.22 31.45
N ARG A 456 -30.88 -17.72 31.97
CA ARG A 456 -31.14 -16.28 32.14
C ARG A 456 -30.53 -15.79 33.43
N PHE A 457 -29.70 -14.76 33.33
CA PHE A 457 -28.94 -14.18 34.43
C PHE A 457 -29.60 -12.92 35.03
N VAL A 458 -30.37 -12.16 34.23
CA VAL A 458 -31.09 -10.95 34.68
C VAL A 458 -32.45 -10.88 33.99
N GLN A 459 -33.51 -10.65 34.77
CA GLN A 459 -34.84 -10.24 34.31
C GLN A 459 -35.23 -9.02 35.14
N LYS A 460 -35.31 -7.85 34.52
CA LYS A 460 -35.81 -6.62 35.16
C LYS A 460 -36.88 -5.98 34.27
N GLU A 461 -38.07 -5.86 34.83
CA GLU A 461 -39.19 -5.17 34.21
C GLU A 461 -39.05 -3.65 34.44
N GLU A 462 -39.25 -2.91 33.36
CA GLU A 462 -39.28 -1.45 33.19
C GLU A 462 -37.97 -0.65 33.02
N ALA A 463 -38.03 0.17 31.94
CA ALA A 463 -37.26 1.37 31.58
C ALA A 463 -35.90 1.25 30.84
N LEU A 464 -35.78 0.34 29.86
CA LEU A 464 -34.62 0.31 28.92
C LEU A 464 -34.89 0.79 27.49
N ALA A 465 -36.16 1.00 27.12
CA ALA A 465 -36.49 1.62 25.83
C ALA A 465 -35.76 2.96 25.62
N ARG A 466 -35.56 3.75 26.69
CA ARG A 466 -34.80 5.01 26.66
C ARG A 466 -33.30 4.82 26.45
N VAL A 467 -32.71 3.68 26.83
CA VAL A 467 -31.27 3.41 26.76
C VAL A 467 -30.88 2.85 25.39
N PHE A 468 -31.73 2.04 24.76
CA PHE A 468 -31.55 1.66 23.36
C PHE A 468 -31.89 2.81 22.41
N GLN A 469 -32.84 3.70 22.76
CA GLN A 469 -33.02 4.98 22.05
C GLN A 469 -31.76 5.87 22.07
N ILE A 470 -30.88 5.76 23.08
CA ILE A 470 -29.59 6.47 23.08
C ILE A 470 -28.63 5.86 22.05
N LEU A 471 -28.60 4.53 21.91
CA LEU A 471 -27.82 3.86 20.88
C LEU A 471 -28.39 4.12 19.46
N GLU A 472 -29.71 4.18 19.32
CA GLU A 472 -30.36 4.61 18.07
C GLU A 472 -30.16 6.10 17.78
N LYS A 473 -30.08 6.97 18.79
CA LYS A 473 -29.69 8.38 18.58
C LYS A 473 -28.24 8.52 18.13
N LEU A 474 -27.34 7.66 18.62
CA LEU A 474 -25.96 7.59 18.11
C LEU A 474 -25.90 7.06 16.67
N ARG A 475 -26.90 6.26 16.24
CA ARG A 475 -27.10 5.88 14.83
C ARG A 475 -27.45 7.09 13.94
N GLY A 476 -28.05 8.14 14.52
CA GLY A 476 -28.41 9.38 13.84
C GLY A 476 -27.44 10.55 14.08
N ALA A 477 -26.58 10.49 15.10
CA ALA A 477 -25.63 11.56 15.42
C ALA A 477 -24.39 11.56 14.50
N SER A 478 -24.16 10.51 13.71
CA SER A 478 -23.32 10.57 12.50
C SER A 478 -23.88 11.53 11.44
N VAL A 479 -25.06 12.11 11.67
CA VAL A 479 -25.73 13.09 10.80
C VAL A 479 -26.04 14.36 11.61
N SER A 480 -25.04 15.23 11.82
CA SER A 480 -25.28 16.68 11.92
C SER A 480 -23.97 17.47 11.94
N LEU A 481 -23.56 17.95 10.77
CA LEU A 481 -22.78 19.19 10.71
C LEU A 481 -23.67 20.36 11.17
N PRO A 482 -23.17 21.30 11.99
CA PRO A 482 -23.81 22.60 12.10
C PRO A 482 -23.67 23.32 10.77
N ALA A 483 -24.80 23.58 10.13
CA ALA A 483 -24.89 24.57 9.07
C ALA A 483 -24.52 25.96 9.64
N GLU A 484 -23.72 26.68 8.86
CA GLU A 484 -23.50 28.13 8.88
C GLU A 484 -22.86 28.75 10.13
N VAL A 485 -21.64 29.29 9.94
CA VAL A 485 -21.37 30.73 10.16
C VAL A 485 -20.35 31.19 9.09
N SER A 486 -20.89 31.88 8.08
CA SER A 486 -20.31 32.89 7.16
C SER A 486 -18.84 32.83 6.74
#